data_AF-A0A8S2HW28-F1
#
_entry.id   AF-A0A8S2HW28-F1
#
_cell.length_a   1.000
_cell.length_b   1.000
_cell.length_c   1.000
_cell.angle_alpha   90.00
_cell.angle_beta   90.00
_cell.angle_gamma   90.00
#
_symmetry.space_group_name_H-M   'P 1'
#
loop_
_entity.id
_entity.type
_entity.pdbx_description
1 polymer ?
#
loop_
_entity_poly.entity_id
_entity_poly.type
_entity_poly.pdbx_seq_one_letter_code
_entity_poly.pdbx_strand_id
1 'polypeptide(L)'
;MFPDSKVAEQFSMERTKMSYVVSHGLGPYFHRDLVDDIKRCERFVLCFDEQTNNQNNKQVDLLFKHCAAVIRDCIVESFKTDGIELKRLLMIGHDNPNVNKSLEKLIDEEMTKVGGELLKIDPCHIHVVHNAFKAGEKLEKGPLIHLLHQELSDLYRTVLLSFLTPHYIGNRQGGELLSIDYTLAEKQLDNKQIRIDERELFIQQVKAIYHAIAAYLKLNLPLNNSFLRDVQILDSSHRSDPSESDAIVRVGRSVPGLLLSNEIDLLRAEWLSYSLEKIDESWIIKRSYQDSDGKERLEYQRIDFYWNNVLSILRNSGQSKYPTMTKLIKNVLIISHGNADAEREFSINQNIVTDNRTLLSEKSINGLRSTYDAVRSHGSGSAHKMSIGIETIRSVQRAASSYKEEMLRMKALVAANEQENKQLQKVAQLLIEEGTRRLENSLKKRDLTDAQAAHALIKTGNDKWTSTSEEMSKTMEKLSKIQQKRTRAEHEQSKKKQKLAHQQSTIPSDKSGN
;
A
#
# COMPACT_ATOMS: atom_id res chain seq x y z
N MET A 1 -3.19 5.47 28.43
CA MET A 1 -4.58 5.26 27.97
C MET A 1 -5.57 5.18 29.13
N PHE A 2 -5.20 4.63 30.30
CA PHE A 2 -6.06 4.61 31.49
C PHE A 2 -5.26 4.92 32.76
N PRO A 3 -4.92 6.18 33.05
CA PRO A 3 -4.09 6.55 34.20
C PRO A 3 -4.79 6.34 35.57
N ASP A 4 -6.10 6.12 35.57
CA ASP A 4 -6.99 6.09 36.75
C ASP A 4 -7.83 4.81 36.87
N SER A 5 -7.71 3.87 35.92
CA SER A 5 -8.51 2.65 35.91
C SER A 5 -7.89 1.55 36.77
N LYS A 6 -8.51 1.28 37.93
CA LYS A 6 -8.18 0.13 38.80
C LYS A 6 -8.28 -1.22 38.07
N VAL A 7 -9.13 -1.32 37.04
CA VAL A 7 -9.29 -2.52 36.22
C VAL A 7 -8.12 -2.67 35.23
N ALA A 8 -7.69 -1.58 34.60
CA ALA A 8 -6.54 -1.60 33.69
C ALA A 8 -5.22 -1.82 34.44
N GLU A 9 -5.10 -1.33 35.68
CA GLU A 9 -3.95 -1.56 36.55
C GLU A 9 -3.75 -3.05 36.87
N GLN A 10 -4.85 -3.78 37.04
CA GLN A 10 -4.83 -5.22 37.31
C GLN A 10 -4.77 -6.07 36.03
N PHE A 11 -4.89 -5.46 34.86
CA PHE A 11 -4.91 -6.17 33.60
C PHE A 11 -3.51 -6.69 33.25
N SER A 12 -3.38 -8.02 33.22
CA SER A 12 -2.20 -8.70 32.70
C SER A 12 -2.59 -9.71 31.64
N MET A 13 -1.77 -9.82 30.59
CA MET A 13 -1.98 -10.79 29.53
C MET A 13 -0.66 -11.47 29.16
N GLU A 14 -0.68 -12.79 29.07
CA GLU A 14 0.48 -13.55 28.64
C GLU A 14 0.83 -13.26 27.18
N ARG A 15 2.12 -13.27 26.86
CA ARG A 15 2.62 -13.06 25.50
C ARG A 15 1.96 -14.00 24.48
N THR A 16 1.82 -15.28 24.84
CA THR A 16 1.17 -16.30 24.00
C THR A 16 -0.30 -15.99 23.77
N LYS A 17 -1.04 -15.62 24.83
CA LYS A 17 -2.45 -15.22 24.71
C LYS A 17 -2.60 -13.99 23.82
N MET A 18 -1.77 -12.97 24.02
CA MET A 18 -1.77 -11.77 23.17
C MET A 18 -1.47 -12.10 21.71
N SER A 19 -0.48 -12.98 21.46
CA SER A 19 -0.15 -13.43 20.11
C SER A 19 -1.35 -14.07 19.42
N TYR A 20 -2.08 -14.98 20.08
CA TYR A 20 -3.27 -15.62 19.50
C TYR A 20 -4.39 -14.60 19.24
N VAL A 21 -4.65 -13.71 20.20
CA VAL A 21 -5.69 -12.68 20.07
C VAL A 21 -5.43 -11.79 18.86
N VAL A 22 -4.20 -11.36 18.64
CA VAL A 22 -3.85 -10.53 17.49
C VAL A 22 -3.89 -11.32 16.18
N SER A 23 -3.21 -12.47 16.12
CA SER A 23 -3.02 -13.19 14.84
C SER A 23 -4.21 -14.06 14.41
N HIS A 24 -5.09 -14.45 15.33
CA HIS A 24 -6.23 -15.36 15.07
C HIS A 24 -7.58 -14.78 15.51
N GLY A 25 -7.60 -13.60 16.12
CA GLY A 25 -8.82 -12.88 16.49
C GLY A 25 -8.95 -11.55 15.75
N LEU A 26 -8.26 -10.52 16.25
CA LEU A 26 -8.36 -9.15 15.73
C LEU A 26 -7.88 -9.03 14.29
N GLY A 27 -6.71 -9.57 13.96
CA GLY A 27 -6.13 -9.53 12.62
C GLY A 27 -7.08 -10.05 11.54
N PRO A 28 -7.50 -11.33 11.60
CA PRO A 28 -8.45 -11.88 10.62
C PRO A 28 -9.82 -11.20 10.60
N TYR A 29 -10.25 -10.59 11.72
CA TYR A 29 -11.49 -9.82 11.75
C TYR A 29 -11.34 -8.51 10.97
N PHE A 30 -10.31 -7.72 11.27
CA PHE A 30 -10.09 -6.43 10.60
C PHE A 30 -9.61 -6.57 9.16
N HIS A 31 -8.90 -7.65 8.82
CA HIS A 31 -8.62 -7.99 7.42
C HIS A 31 -9.92 -8.18 6.64
N ARG A 32 -10.87 -8.95 7.19
CA ARG A 32 -12.16 -9.18 6.55
C ARG A 32 -12.98 -7.89 6.45
N ASP A 33 -12.99 -7.08 7.50
CA ASP A 33 -13.64 -5.78 7.52
C ASP A 33 -13.12 -4.88 6.39
N LEU A 34 -11.79 -4.80 6.23
CA LEU A 34 -11.13 -4.09 5.13
C LEU A 34 -11.50 -4.67 3.75
N VAL A 35 -11.46 -5.99 3.59
CA VAL A 35 -11.83 -6.65 2.33
C VAL A 35 -13.30 -6.38 1.98
N ASP A 36 -14.18 -6.41 2.97
CA ASP A 36 -15.60 -6.12 2.78
C ASP A 36 -15.83 -4.64 2.44
N ASP A 37 -15.06 -3.71 3.01
CA ASP A 37 -15.03 -2.30 2.59
C ASP A 37 -14.59 -2.16 1.13
N ILE A 38 -13.47 -2.78 0.74
CA ILE A 38 -12.96 -2.74 -0.65
C ILE A 38 -14.01 -3.30 -1.63
N LYS A 39 -14.72 -4.37 -1.26
CA LYS A 39 -15.78 -4.97 -2.09
C LYS A 39 -17.02 -4.08 -2.22
N ARG A 40 -17.29 -3.21 -1.25
CA ARG A 40 -18.36 -2.20 -1.32
C ARG A 40 -17.96 -1.02 -2.20
N CYS A 41 -16.68 -0.75 -2.35
CA CYS A 41 -16.18 0.30 -3.24
C CYS A 41 -16.36 -0.07 -4.72
N GLU A 42 -16.61 0.96 -5.52
CA GLU A 42 -16.69 0.84 -6.97
C GLU A 42 -15.30 0.60 -7.57
N ARG A 43 -14.33 1.44 -7.18
CA ARG A 43 -12.90 1.24 -7.45
C ARG A 43 -12.06 1.45 -6.20
N PHE A 44 -10.82 0.99 -6.27
CA PHE A 44 -9.81 1.21 -5.23
C PHE A 44 -8.43 1.44 -5.86
N VAL A 45 -7.51 2.04 -5.10
CA VAL A 45 -6.12 2.28 -5.50
C VAL A 45 -5.20 1.43 -4.64
N LEU A 46 -4.21 0.81 -5.27
CA LEU A 46 -3.17 0.04 -4.58
C LEU A 46 -1.89 0.88 -4.52
N CYS A 47 -1.42 1.24 -3.34
CA CYS A 47 -0.12 1.90 -3.19
C CYS A 47 0.97 0.86 -2.89
N PHE A 48 2.11 0.97 -3.55
CA PHE A 48 3.24 0.06 -3.46
C PHE A 48 4.55 0.85 -3.34
N ASP A 49 5.44 0.43 -2.44
CA ASP A 49 6.79 0.97 -2.28
C ASP A 49 7.74 -0.14 -1.81
N GLU A 50 9.02 -0.07 -2.21
CA GLU A 50 10.06 -1.05 -1.86
C GLU A 50 11.07 -0.39 -0.90
N GLN A 51 11.09 -0.82 0.37
CA GLN A 51 12.10 -0.37 1.34
C GLN A 51 13.20 -1.40 1.60
N THR A 52 14.44 -0.91 1.80
CA THR A 52 15.59 -1.71 2.23
C THR A 52 15.85 -1.48 3.71
N ASN A 53 16.06 -2.52 4.52
CA ASN A 53 16.28 -2.38 5.97
C ASN A 53 17.76 -2.50 6.41
N ASN A 54 18.06 -2.01 7.62
CA ASN A 54 19.42 -1.80 8.17
C ASN A 54 20.21 -3.07 8.53
N GLN A 55 19.67 -4.28 8.32
CA GLN A 55 20.35 -5.54 8.67
C GLN A 55 20.75 -6.38 7.45
N ASN A 56 20.62 -5.87 6.21
CA ASN A 56 20.77 -6.67 4.98
C ASN A 56 19.86 -7.91 4.89
N ASN A 57 18.99 -8.12 5.88
CA ASN A 57 17.94 -9.13 5.93
C ASN A 57 16.60 -8.47 5.63
N LYS A 58 16.27 -8.42 4.35
CA LYS A 58 15.12 -7.72 3.78
C LYS A 58 13.79 -8.18 4.37
N GLN A 59 13.06 -7.26 4.98
CA GLN A 59 11.65 -7.41 5.30
C GLN A 59 10.84 -6.51 4.35
N VAL A 60 9.92 -7.12 3.62
CA VAL A 60 8.84 -6.45 2.88
C VAL A 60 7.57 -7.17 3.31
N ASP A 61 6.46 -6.46 3.50
CA ASP A 61 5.11 -7.06 3.58
C ASP A 61 4.66 -7.69 2.23
N LEU A 62 5.63 -8.11 1.39
CA LEU A 62 5.62 -9.14 0.35
C LEU A 62 7.05 -9.23 -0.26
N LEU A 63 7.90 -10.01 0.44
CA LEU A 63 9.12 -10.74 0.03
C LEU A 63 10.27 -10.10 -0.79
N PHE A 64 11.51 -10.37 -0.32
CA PHE A 64 12.75 -10.82 -0.99
C PHE A 64 13.21 -10.13 -2.31
N LYS A 65 14.52 -10.12 -2.59
CA LYS A 65 15.08 -9.72 -3.90
C LYS A 65 14.47 -10.55 -5.06
N HIS A 66 13.28 -10.26 -5.56
CA HIS A 66 12.64 -11.01 -6.65
C HIS A 66 11.93 -10.11 -7.66
N CYS A 67 11.89 -10.61 -8.90
CA CYS A 67 11.38 -9.98 -10.11
C CYS A 67 9.92 -9.51 -9.96
N ALA A 68 9.55 -8.40 -10.63
CA ALA A 68 8.18 -7.87 -10.69
C ALA A 68 7.09 -8.94 -10.98
N ALA A 69 7.44 -10.01 -11.70
CA ALA A 69 6.55 -11.14 -11.95
C ALA A 69 6.08 -11.86 -10.67
N VAL A 70 6.96 -12.04 -9.68
CA VAL A 70 6.62 -12.69 -8.41
C VAL A 70 5.66 -11.83 -7.61
N ILE A 71 5.92 -10.52 -7.55
CA ILE A 71 5.06 -9.56 -6.85
C ILE A 71 3.68 -9.51 -7.51
N ARG A 72 3.63 -9.51 -8.85
CA ARG A 72 2.38 -9.62 -9.61
C ARG A 72 1.60 -10.87 -9.22
N ASP A 73 2.25 -12.04 -9.19
CA ASP A 73 1.60 -13.30 -8.83
C ASP A 73 1.01 -13.24 -7.41
N CYS A 74 1.76 -12.70 -6.44
CA CYS A 74 1.29 -12.53 -5.07
C CYS A 74 0.07 -11.60 -4.96
N ILE A 75 0.09 -10.44 -5.64
CA ILE A 75 -1.05 -9.50 -5.64
C ILE A 75 -2.29 -10.18 -6.23
N VAL A 76 -2.13 -10.82 -7.39
CA VAL A 76 -3.24 -11.50 -8.08
C VAL A 76 -3.79 -12.66 -7.24
N GLU A 77 -2.92 -13.44 -6.60
CA GLU A 77 -3.33 -14.53 -5.71
C GLU A 77 -4.05 -14.01 -4.45
N SER A 78 -3.56 -12.91 -3.86
CA SER A 78 -4.22 -12.28 -2.71
C SER A 78 -5.62 -11.80 -3.09
N PHE A 79 -5.76 -11.12 -4.24
CA PHE A 79 -7.07 -10.66 -4.70
C PHE A 79 -8.02 -11.83 -4.96
N LYS A 80 -7.53 -12.92 -5.57
CA LYS A 80 -8.32 -14.15 -5.75
C LYS A 80 -8.76 -14.76 -4.41
N THR A 81 -7.83 -14.86 -3.46
CA THR A 81 -8.08 -15.43 -2.12
C THR A 81 -9.12 -14.62 -1.36
N ASP A 82 -9.02 -13.30 -1.42
CA ASP A 82 -9.93 -12.37 -0.76
C ASP A 82 -11.22 -12.14 -1.56
N GLY A 83 -11.31 -12.64 -2.79
CA GLY A 83 -12.46 -12.43 -3.68
C GLY A 83 -12.61 -10.97 -4.15
N ILE A 84 -11.50 -10.25 -4.27
CA ILE A 84 -11.44 -8.88 -4.80
C ILE A 84 -11.34 -8.95 -6.32
N GLU A 85 -12.23 -8.24 -7.00
CA GLU A 85 -12.25 -8.18 -8.46
C GLU A 85 -11.10 -7.29 -8.96
N LEU A 86 -10.15 -7.89 -9.69
CA LEU A 86 -9.00 -7.17 -10.24
C LEU A 86 -9.43 -5.96 -11.08
N LYS A 87 -10.46 -6.08 -11.94
CA LYS A 87 -10.99 -4.98 -12.78
C LYS A 87 -11.44 -3.72 -12.02
N ARG A 88 -11.63 -3.78 -10.70
CA ARG A 88 -11.98 -2.63 -9.86
C ARG A 88 -10.74 -1.84 -9.40
N LEU A 89 -9.54 -2.34 -9.63
CA LEU A 89 -8.30 -1.59 -9.41
C LEU A 89 -8.26 -0.40 -10.37
N LEU A 90 -8.19 0.80 -9.82
CA LEU A 90 -8.13 2.05 -10.59
C LEU A 90 -6.69 2.37 -10.99
N MET A 91 -5.76 2.28 -10.05
CA MET A 91 -4.38 2.71 -10.23
C MET A 91 -3.46 1.97 -9.27
N ILE A 92 -2.19 1.83 -9.65
CA ILE A 92 -1.11 1.47 -8.74
C ILE A 92 -0.28 2.73 -8.47
N GLY A 93 -0.26 3.20 -7.22
CA GLY A 93 0.65 4.27 -6.80
C GLY A 93 2.02 3.69 -6.47
N HIS A 94 3.08 4.13 -7.14
CA HIS A 94 4.46 3.70 -6.87
C HIS A 94 5.49 4.80 -7.21
N ASP A 95 6.73 4.62 -6.75
CA ASP A 95 7.86 5.49 -7.07
C ASP A 95 8.53 5.07 -8.39
N ASN A 96 9.50 5.86 -8.84
CA ASN A 96 10.05 5.80 -10.20
C ASN A 96 11.05 4.66 -10.55
N PRO A 97 11.54 3.77 -9.64
CA PRO A 97 12.40 2.66 -10.03
C PRO A 97 11.80 1.82 -11.17
N ASN A 98 12.66 1.39 -12.11
CA ASN A 98 12.24 0.62 -13.29
C ASN A 98 11.53 -0.70 -12.93
N VAL A 99 11.80 -1.27 -11.75
CA VAL A 99 11.13 -2.47 -11.24
C VAL A 99 9.64 -2.21 -11.01
N ASN A 100 9.29 -1.03 -10.50
CA ASN A 100 7.91 -0.68 -10.16
C ASN A 100 7.09 -0.36 -11.41
N LYS A 101 7.71 0.30 -12.39
CA LYS A 101 7.14 0.44 -13.75
C LYS A 101 6.87 -0.92 -14.41
N SER A 102 7.78 -1.88 -14.21
CA SER A 102 7.62 -3.23 -14.75
C SER A 102 6.45 -3.95 -14.08
N LEU A 103 6.27 -3.77 -12.76
CA LEU A 103 5.12 -4.31 -12.03
C LEU A 103 3.81 -3.70 -12.51
N GLU A 104 3.74 -2.38 -12.65
CA GLU A 104 2.56 -1.68 -13.17
C GLU A 104 2.13 -2.26 -14.52
N LYS A 105 3.09 -2.40 -15.44
CA LYS A 105 2.85 -2.99 -16.76
C LYS A 105 2.31 -4.43 -16.67
N LEU A 106 2.91 -5.27 -15.81
CA LEU A 106 2.46 -6.66 -15.66
C LEU A 106 1.05 -6.75 -15.05
N ILE A 107 0.69 -5.87 -14.12
CA ILE A 107 -0.68 -5.82 -13.59
C ILE A 107 -1.65 -5.28 -14.64
N ASP A 108 -1.28 -4.27 -15.43
CA ASP A 108 -2.09 -3.75 -16.53
C ASP A 108 -2.38 -4.82 -17.60
N GLU A 109 -1.40 -5.70 -17.88
CA GLU A 109 -1.60 -6.88 -18.72
C GLU A 109 -2.62 -7.87 -18.13
N GLU A 110 -2.61 -8.10 -16.80
CA GLU A 110 -3.63 -8.91 -16.13
C GLU A 110 -5.01 -8.23 -16.09
N MET A 111 -5.06 -6.90 -15.93
CA MET A 111 -6.28 -6.09 -16.00
C MET A 111 -6.93 -6.20 -17.37
N THR A 112 -6.12 -6.10 -18.44
CA THR A 112 -6.60 -6.20 -19.83
C THR A 112 -7.28 -7.55 -20.09
N LYS A 113 -6.74 -8.65 -19.53
CA LYS A 113 -7.35 -10.00 -19.65
C LYS A 113 -8.75 -10.09 -19.05
N VAL A 114 -9.07 -9.26 -18.05
CA VAL A 114 -10.39 -9.21 -17.40
C VAL A 114 -11.24 -8.04 -17.89
N GLY A 115 -10.86 -7.39 -19.00
CA GLY A 115 -11.58 -6.26 -19.60
C GLY A 115 -11.48 -4.96 -18.80
N GLY A 116 -10.46 -4.81 -17.95
CA GLY A 116 -10.14 -3.58 -17.24
C GLY A 116 -8.87 -2.91 -17.77
N GLU A 117 -8.61 -1.70 -17.32
CA GLU A 117 -7.42 -0.91 -17.67
C GLU A 117 -7.05 -0.04 -16.46
N LEU A 118 -5.75 0.12 -16.19
CA LEU A 118 -5.27 1.05 -15.16
C LEU A 118 -5.30 2.49 -15.66
N LEU A 119 -5.70 3.41 -14.78
CA LEU A 119 -5.45 4.83 -14.99
C LEU A 119 -3.96 5.11 -14.85
N LYS A 120 -3.30 5.43 -15.97
CA LYS A 120 -1.88 5.74 -16.02
C LYS A 120 -1.66 7.22 -15.73
N ILE A 121 -1.15 7.50 -14.54
CA ILE A 121 -0.61 8.81 -14.17
C ILE A 121 0.89 8.57 -14.02
N ASP A 122 1.71 9.32 -14.76
CA ASP A 122 3.16 9.11 -14.79
C ASP A 122 3.73 8.93 -13.37
N PRO A 123 4.64 7.96 -13.17
CA PRO A 123 5.08 7.56 -11.84
C PRO A 123 5.73 8.71 -11.09
N CYS A 124 5.48 8.72 -9.78
CA CYS A 124 5.76 9.78 -8.82
C CYS A 124 7.13 10.48 -8.99
N HIS A 125 7.16 11.64 -9.66
CA HIS A 125 8.17 12.70 -9.41
C HIS A 125 7.84 13.52 -8.16
N ILE A 126 6.73 13.15 -7.51
CA ILE A 126 6.11 13.81 -6.37
C ILE A 126 6.86 13.51 -5.07
N HIS A 127 7.78 12.53 -5.02
CA HIS A 127 8.52 12.21 -3.79
C HIS A 127 9.34 13.42 -3.27
N VAL A 128 10.01 14.14 -4.18
CA VAL A 128 10.79 15.35 -3.83
C VAL A 128 9.87 16.49 -3.40
N VAL A 129 8.74 16.63 -4.08
CA VAL A 129 7.78 17.72 -3.84
C VAL A 129 6.99 17.48 -2.56
N HIS A 130 6.55 16.25 -2.29
CA HIS A 130 5.80 15.83 -1.09
C HIS A 130 6.58 16.07 0.19
N ASN A 131 7.90 15.84 0.17
CA ASN A 131 8.75 16.15 1.32
C ASN A 131 8.94 17.66 1.51
N ALA A 132 8.94 18.45 0.43
CA ALA A 132 8.92 19.92 0.51
C ALA A 132 7.54 20.46 1.00
N PHE A 133 6.44 19.89 0.55
CA PHE A 133 5.07 20.19 1.02
C PHE A 133 4.91 19.98 2.52
N LYS A 134 5.44 18.87 3.06
CA LYS A 134 5.45 18.59 4.50
C LYS A 134 6.19 19.64 5.33
N ALA A 135 7.18 20.32 4.76
CA ALA A 135 7.95 21.35 5.44
C ALA A 135 7.24 22.71 5.42
N GLY A 136 6.41 22.98 4.39
CA GLY A 136 5.72 24.25 4.19
C GLY A 136 4.40 24.40 4.95
N GLU A 137 3.61 23.33 5.08
CA GLU A 137 2.35 23.36 5.83
C GLU A 137 2.10 22.05 6.60
N LYS A 138 1.50 22.17 7.78
CA LYS A 138 0.83 21.06 8.48
C LYS A 138 -0.47 20.69 7.75
N LEU A 139 -0.41 20.46 6.44
CA LEU A 139 -1.57 20.05 5.65
C LEU A 139 -2.10 18.74 6.22
N GLU A 140 -3.37 18.75 6.59
CA GLU A 140 -4.07 17.57 7.08
C GLU A 140 -4.02 16.45 6.03
N LYS A 141 -3.99 15.19 6.49
CA LYS A 141 -3.86 13.96 5.69
C LYS A 141 -5.09 13.72 4.78
N GLY A 142 -5.29 14.55 3.76
CA GLY A 142 -6.38 14.48 2.80
C GLY A 142 -5.89 14.37 1.35
N PRO A 143 -6.80 14.16 0.40
CA PRO A 143 -6.43 14.06 -1.01
C PRO A 143 -6.00 15.42 -1.58
N LEU A 144 -4.86 15.47 -2.28
CA LEU A 144 -4.27 16.71 -2.80
C LEU A 144 -4.14 16.73 -4.33
N ILE A 145 -4.79 15.79 -5.03
CA ILE A 145 -4.64 15.66 -6.48
C ILE A 145 -5.08 16.93 -7.25
N HIS A 146 -6.04 17.69 -6.72
CA HIS A 146 -6.50 18.96 -7.27
C HIS A 146 -5.42 20.06 -7.25
N LEU A 147 -4.44 20.00 -6.34
CA LEU A 147 -3.35 20.98 -6.27
C LEU A 147 -2.11 20.52 -7.03
N LEU A 148 -2.02 19.23 -7.34
CA LEU A 148 -0.78 18.61 -7.77
C LEU A 148 -0.19 19.27 -9.03
N HIS A 149 -1.00 19.53 -10.06
CA HIS A 149 -0.49 20.13 -11.30
C HIS A 149 0.06 21.55 -11.09
N GLN A 150 -0.71 22.40 -10.39
CA GLN A 150 -0.31 23.77 -10.06
C GLN A 150 1.00 23.80 -9.29
N GLU A 151 1.12 22.98 -8.26
CA GLU A 151 2.28 22.97 -7.37
C GLU A 151 3.53 22.42 -8.04
N LEU A 152 3.41 21.41 -8.91
CA LEU A 152 4.52 20.96 -9.74
C LEU A 152 4.97 22.07 -10.71
N SER A 153 4.02 22.82 -11.27
CA SER A 153 4.30 24.00 -12.10
C SER A 153 5.03 25.09 -11.30
N ASP A 154 4.57 25.39 -10.10
CA ASP A 154 5.15 26.43 -9.23
C ASP A 154 6.53 26.05 -8.69
N LEU A 155 6.77 24.77 -8.38
CA LEU A 155 8.10 24.27 -8.05
C LEU A 155 9.07 24.54 -9.20
N TYR A 156 8.71 24.11 -10.42
CA TYR A 156 9.60 24.27 -11.56
C TYR A 156 9.84 25.75 -11.88
N ARG A 157 8.79 26.57 -11.81
CA ARG A 157 8.86 28.02 -11.94
C ARG A 157 9.78 28.65 -10.90
N THR A 158 9.71 28.23 -9.64
CA THR A 158 10.56 28.73 -8.55
C THR A 158 12.03 28.40 -8.79
N VAL A 159 12.32 27.18 -9.25
CA VAL A 159 13.69 26.79 -9.62
C VAL A 159 14.19 27.66 -10.77
N LEU A 160 13.38 27.87 -11.81
CA LEU A 160 13.75 28.74 -12.94
C LEU A 160 13.98 30.19 -12.50
N LEU A 161 13.12 30.76 -11.65
CA LEU A 161 13.26 32.12 -11.10
C LEU A 161 14.50 32.30 -10.23
N SER A 162 15.13 31.22 -9.77
CA SER A 162 16.36 31.29 -8.97
C SER A 162 17.59 31.69 -9.80
N PHE A 163 17.53 31.56 -11.14
CA PHE A 163 18.67 31.87 -12.01
C PHE A 163 18.30 32.51 -13.36
N LEU A 164 17.01 32.60 -13.71
CA LEU A 164 16.50 33.33 -14.88
C LEU A 164 15.78 34.61 -14.49
N THR A 165 15.76 35.56 -15.42
CA THR A 165 15.02 36.82 -15.23
C THR A 165 13.50 36.58 -15.18
N PRO A 166 12.77 37.21 -14.24
CA PRO A 166 11.31 37.06 -14.15
C PRO A 166 10.57 37.46 -15.43
N HIS A 167 11.10 38.45 -16.15
CA HIS A 167 10.53 38.90 -17.42
C HIS A 167 10.61 37.85 -18.52
N TYR A 168 11.70 37.06 -18.56
CA TYR A 168 11.81 35.97 -19.52
C TYR A 168 10.81 34.87 -19.20
N ILE A 169 10.67 34.46 -17.94
CA ILE A 169 9.71 33.41 -17.57
C ILE A 169 8.26 33.86 -17.84
N GLY A 170 7.93 35.11 -17.53
CA GLY A 170 6.60 35.70 -17.78
C GLY A 170 5.50 35.01 -16.98
N ASN A 171 4.30 34.91 -17.53
CA ASN A 171 3.13 34.27 -16.89
C ASN A 171 2.97 32.79 -17.27
N ARG A 172 3.99 32.17 -17.87
CA ARG A 172 3.94 30.76 -18.30
C ARG A 172 3.71 29.84 -17.11
N GLN A 173 2.88 28.81 -17.34
CA GLN A 173 2.51 27.79 -16.35
C GLN A 173 2.41 26.41 -17.02
N GLY A 174 2.49 25.35 -16.22
CA GLY A 174 2.35 23.97 -16.68
C GLY A 174 3.31 23.63 -17.83
N GLY A 175 2.78 23.03 -18.89
CA GLY A 175 3.55 22.60 -20.06
C GLY A 175 4.33 23.73 -20.77
N GLU A 176 3.86 24.98 -20.69
CA GLU A 176 4.55 26.12 -21.29
C GLU A 176 5.92 26.38 -20.64
N LEU A 177 6.09 26.05 -19.37
CA LEU A 177 7.38 26.17 -18.68
C LEU A 177 8.42 25.21 -19.29
N LEU A 178 8.00 24.04 -19.78
CA LEU A 178 8.90 23.08 -20.41
C LEU A 178 9.48 23.61 -21.73
N SER A 179 8.82 24.58 -22.37
CA SER A 179 9.33 25.23 -23.59
C SER A 179 10.48 26.21 -23.32
N ILE A 180 10.72 26.57 -22.06
CA ILE A 180 11.76 27.53 -21.70
C ILE A 180 13.13 26.92 -21.97
N ASP A 181 13.91 27.61 -22.80
CA ASP A 181 15.35 27.38 -22.89
C ASP A 181 16.04 28.17 -21.78
N TYR A 182 16.45 27.45 -20.74
CA TYR A 182 17.11 28.00 -19.57
C TYR A 182 18.63 28.11 -19.74
N THR A 183 19.18 27.69 -20.88
CA THR A 183 20.63 27.73 -21.15
C THR A 183 21.12 29.07 -21.71
N LEU A 184 20.19 29.93 -22.13
CA LEU A 184 20.48 31.25 -22.71
C LEU A 184 21.07 32.22 -21.68
N ALA A 185 22.34 32.58 -21.87
CA ALA A 185 23.09 33.42 -20.94
C ALA A 185 22.46 34.81 -20.77
N GLU A 186 21.92 35.39 -21.85
CA GLU A 186 21.28 36.71 -21.87
C GLU A 186 19.93 36.76 -21.14
N LYS A 187 19.37 35.59 -20.78
CA LYS A 187 18.13 35.47 -20.02
C LYS A 187 18.36 35.14 -18.54
N GLN A 188 19.60 34.89 -18.15
CA GLN A 188 19.98 34.59 -16.77
C GLN A 188 20.08 35.85 -15.91
N LEU A 189 19.92 35.67 -14.61
CA LEU A 189 20.16 36.73 -13.63
C LEU A 189 21.64 37.12 -13.59
N ASP A 190 21.88 38.42 -13.36
CA ASP A 190 23.21 38.94 -13.07
C ASP A 190 23.75 38.26 -11.79
N ASN A 191 25.07 38.02 -11.74
CA ASN A 191 25.74 37.41 -10.61
C ASN A 191 25.46 38.18 -9.29
N LYS A 192 25.23 39.49 -9.36
CA LYS A 192 24.86 40.34 -8.20
C LYS A 192 23.45 40.08 -7.65
N GLN A 193 22.57 39.47 -8.45
CA GLN A 193 21.18 39.20 -8.08
C GLN A 193 20.99 37.80 -7.48
N ILE A 194 22.01 36.94 -7.59
CA ILE A 194 22.03 35.61 -6.99
C ILE A 194 22.53 35.77 -5.55
N ARG A 195 21.63 35.59 -4.58
CA ARG A 195 21.83 35.91 -3.16
C ARG A 195 22.81 34.97 -2.42
N ILE A 196 24.04 34.78 -2.91
CA ILE A 196 25.04 34.01 -2.17
C ILE A 196 26.45 34.55 -2.44
N ASP A 197 27.22 34.68 -1.35
CA ASP A 197 28.66 34.99 -1.17
C ASP A 197 29.47 35.52 -2.38
N GLU A 198 30.27 36.57 -2.16
CA GLU A 198 30.95 37.39 -3.19
C GLU A 198 32.05 36.67 -4.02
N ARG A 199 32.16 35.34 -3.93
CA ARG A 199 33.13 34.54 -4.67
C ARG A 199 32.53 34.04 -5.98
N GLU A 200 33.02 34.58 -7.09
CA GLU A 200 32.59 34.26 -8.46
C GLU A 200 32.53 32.76 -8.78
N LEU A 201 33.50 31.98 -8.28
CA LEU A 201 33.55 30.52 -8.43
C LEU A 201 32.36 29.81 -7.75
N PHE A 202 31.92 30.32 -6.60
CA PHE A 202 30.80 29.75 -5.85
C PHE A 202 29.47 30.00 -6.58
N ILE A 203 29.27 31.20 -7.13
CA ILE A 203 28.08 31.55 -7.92
C ILE A 203 27.96 30.65 -9.17
N GLN A 204 29.07 30.36 -9.85
CA GLN A 204 29.09 29.46 -10.99
C GLN A 204 28.70 28.02 -10.61
N GLN A 205 29.20 27.51 -9.47
CA GLN A 205 28.82 26.19 -8.98
C GLN A 205 27.33 26.11 -8.63
N VAL A 206 26.78 27.15 -8.00
CA VAL A 206 25.35 27.23 -7.68
C VAL A 206 24.49 27.30 -8.94
N LYS A 207 24.88 28.09 -9.95
CA LYS A 207 24.20 28.10 -11.27
C LYS A 207 24.19 26.71 -11.90
N ALA A 208 25.32 25.99 -11.85
CA ALA A 208 25.40 24.62 -12.36
C ALA A 208 24.46 23.66 -11.63
N ILE A 209 24.31 23.80 -10.30
CA ILE A 209 23.35 23.01 -9.51
C ILE A 209 21.91 23.31 -9.95
N TYR A 210 21.52 24.59 -10.06
CA TYR A 210 20.17 24.94 -10.50
C TYR A 210 19.89 24.48 -11.94
N HIS A 211 20.85 24.55 -12.85
CA HIS A 211 20.72 23.98 -14.19
C HIS A 211 20.50 22.47 -14.16
N ALA A 212 21.26 21.73 -13.33
CA ALA A 212 21.08 20.29 -13.18
C ALA A 212 19.70 19.95 -12.61
N ILE A 213 19.23 20.69 -11.60
CA ILE A 213 17.88 20.54 -11.04
C ILE A 213 16.82 20.86 -12.10
N ALA A 214 16.96 21.96 -12.84
CA ALA A 214 16.01 22.36 -13.87
C ALA A 214 15.94 21.33 -15.02
N ALA A 215 17.08 20.78 -15.44
CA ALA A 215 17.16 19.71 -16.44
C ALA A 215 16.46 18.44 -15.95
N TYR A 216 16.72 18.06 -14.69
CA TYR A 216 16.07 16.92 -14.06
C TYR A 216 14.55 17.12 -13.99
N LEU A 217 14.07 18.25 -13.46
CA LEU A 217 12.65 18.55 -13.34
C LEU A 217 11.95 18.63 -14.69
N LYS A 218 12.57 19.23 -15.72
CA LYS A 218 12.01 19.32 -17.07
C LYS A 218 11.75 17.95 -17.71
N LEU A 219 12.64 16.99 -17.49
CA LEU A 219 12.52 15.63 -18.04
C LEU A 219 11.49 14.80 -17.29
N ASN A 220 11.24 15.15 -16.03
CA ASN A 220 10.55 14.30 -15.10
C ASN A 220 9.13 14.81 -14.80
N LEU A 221 8.92 16.09 -14.53
CA LEU A 221 7.61 16.58 -14.12
C LEU A 221 6.51 16.39 -15.19
N PRO A 222 5.32 15.84 -14.82
CA PRO A 222 4.21 15.61 -15.73
C PRO A 222 3.42 16.90 -16.05
N LEU A 223 4.10 18.02 -16.34
CA LEU A 223 3.42 19.31 -16.57
C LEU A 223 2.56 19.34 -17.84
N ASN A 224 2.81 18.42 -18.77
CA ASN A 224 1.99 18.20 -19.98
C ASN A 224 0.81 17.25 -19.76
N ASN A 225 0.67 16.65 -18.57
CA ASN A 225 -0.40 15.72 -18.30
C ASN A 225 -1.75 16.45 -18.22
N SER A 226 -2.59 16.25 -19.24
CA SER A 226 -3.88 16.91 -19.35
C SER A 226 -4.85 16.51 -18.24
N PHE A 227 -4.79 15.26 -17.77
CA PHE A 227 -5.65 14.78 -16.70
C PHE A 227 -5.34 15.52 -15.39
N LEU A 228 -4.06 15.59 -14.99
CA LEU A 228 -3.66 16.33 -13.78
C LEU A 228 -4.03 17.81 -13.87
N ARG A 229 -3.85 18.42 -15.05
CA ARG A 229 -4.27 19.80 -15.28
C ARG A 229 -5.79 19.97 -15.11
N ASP A 230 -6.58 19.07 -15.68
CA ASP A 230 -8.04 19.17 -15.67
C ASP A 230 -8.65 18.81 -14.30
N VAL A 231 -7.96 18.03 -13.44
CA VAL A 231 -8.43 17.70 -12.08
C VAL A 231 -8.40 18.90 -11.12
N GLN A 232 -7.67 19.97 -11.45
CA GLN A 232 -7.61 21.20 -10.65
C GLN A 232 -8.99 21.84 -10.41
N ILE A 233 -9.94 21.60 -11.32
CA ILE A 233 -11.33 22.08 -11.21
C ILE A 233 -12.06 21.54 -9.97
N LEU A 234 -11.53 20.50 -9.33
CA LEU A 234 -12.10 19.98 -8.09
C LEU A 234 -11.91 20.95 -6.92
N ASP A 235 -10.99 21.90 -7.02
CA ASP A 235 -10.86 22.97 -6.04
C ASP A 235 -12.08 23.90 -6.07
N SER A 236 -12.49 24.36 -4.89
CA SER A 236 -13.70 25.20 -4.75
C SER A 236 -13.61 26.56 -5.45
N SER A 237 -12.39 27.09 -5.66
CA SER A 237 -12.14 28.39 -6.32
C SER A 237 -12.49 28.38 -7.80
N HIS A 238 -12.40 27.20 -8.42
CA HIS A 238 -12.57 26.97 -9.84
C HIS A 238 -14.05 26.91 -10.26
N ARG A 239 -14.93 26.51 -9.33
CA ARG A 239 -16.39 26.34 -9.48
C ARG A 239 -17.15 27.35 -10.36
N SER A 240 -16.76 28.62 -10.35
CA SER A 240 -17.50 29.70 -11.05
C SER A 240 -17.06 29.90 -12.50
N ASP A 241 -16.01 29.21 -12.97
CA ASP A 241 -15.48 29.36 -14.33
C ASP A 241 -16.27 28.49 -15.34
N PRO A 242 -16.96 29.10 -16.33
CA PRO A 242 -17.71 28.36 -17.34
C PRO A 242 -16.85 27.44 -18.21
N SER A 243 -15.56 27.75 -18.38
CA SER A 243 -14.62 26.98 -19.21
C SER A 243 -14.28 25.60 -18.62
N GLU A 244 -14.62 25.37 -17.35
CA GLU A 244 -14.32 24.14 -16.62
C GLU A 244 -15.34 23.03 -16.83
N SER A 245 -16.52 23.35 -17.35
CA SER A 245 -17.53 22.34 -17.70
C SER A 245 -17.03 21.33 -18.74
N ASP A 246 -16.07 21.73 -19.57
CA ASP A 246 -15.38 20.80 -20.48
C ASP A 246 -14.25 20.03 -19.80
N ALA A 247 -13.62 20.61 -18.77
CA ALA A 247 -12.57 19.93 -18.01
C ALA A 247 -13.11 18.73 -17.24
N ILE A 248 -14.26 18.86 -16.55
CA ILE A 248 -14.86 17.72 -15.83
C ILE A 248 -15.24 16.59 -16.78
N VAL A 249 -15.69 16.91 -17.99
CA VAL A 249 -15.99 15.93 -19.04
C VAL A 249 -14.72 15.22 -19.51
N ARG A 250 -13.61 15.95 -19.68
CA ARG A 250 -12.31 15.34 -20.01
C ARG A 250 -11.82 14.43 -18.88
N VAL A 251 -11.96 14.83 -17.62
CA VAL A 251 -11.65 13.98 -16.46
C VAL A 251 -12.51 12.72 -16.49
N GLY A 252 -13.83 12.85 -16.65
CA GLY A 252 -14.76 11.72 -16.72
C GLY A 252 -14.45 10.72 -17.85
N ARG A 253 -13.98 11.20 -19.00
CA ARG A 253 -13.54 10.36 -20.13
C ARG A 253 -12.18 9.72 -19.91
N SER A 254 -11.33 10.32 -19.10
CA SER A 254 -9.96 9.84 -18.87
C SER A 254 -9.91 8.68 -17.89
N VAL A 255 -10.95 8.48 -17.06
CA VAL A 255 -11.00 7.38 -16.08
C VAL A 255 -11.58 6.11 -16.74
N PRO A 256 -10.77 5.05 -16.98
CA PRO A 256 -11.18 3.93 -17.82
C PRO A 256 -12.36 3.14 -17.25
N GLY A 257 -13.44 3.02 -18.04
CA GLY A 257 -14.60 2.19 -17.71
C GLY A 257 -15.40 2.64 -16.47
N LEU A 258 -15.23 3.90 -16.02
CA LEU A 258 -15.99 4.43 -14.90
C LEU A 258 -17.36 4.96 -15.34
N LEU A 259 -17.39 5.78 -16.38
CA LEU A 259 -18.62 6.39 -16.91
C LEU A 259 -18.95 5.85 -18.30
N LEU A 260 -20.22 5.52 -18.51
CA LEU A 260 -20.78 5.21 -19.82
C LEU A 260 -20.92 6.48 -20.66
N SER A 261 -21.00 6.34 -21.99
CA SER A 261 -21.12 7.51 -22.88
C SER A 261 -22.32 8.40 -22.57
N ASN A 262 -23.46 7.83 -22.18
CA ASN A 262 -24.64 8.59 -21.78
C ASN A 262 -24.48 9.26 -20.40
N GLU A 263 -23.65 8.70 -19.51
CA GLU A 263 -23.34 9.32 -18.21
C GLU A 263 -22.45 10.57 -18.40
N ILE A 264 -21.65 10.66 -19.47
CA ILE A 264 -20.82 11.84 -19.74
C ILE A 264 -21.65 13.10 -20.00
N ASP A 265 -22.77 12.98 -20.73
CA ASP A 265 -23.66 14.12 -20.98
C ASP A 265 -24.38 14.56 -19.69
N LEU A 266 -24.76 13.59 -18.85
CA LEU A 266 -25.33 13.85 -17.53
C LEU A 266 -24.32 14.53 -16.59
N LEU A 267 -23.06 14.12 -16.64
CA LEU A 267 -21.98 14.73 -15.86
C LEU A 267 -21.84 16.23 -16.16
N ARG A 268 -21.87 16.61 -17.44
CA ARG A 268 -21.81 18.02 -17.83
C ARG A 268 -23.00 18.80 -17.28
N ALA A 269 -24.21 18.24 -17.38
CA ALA A 269 -25.42 18.87 -16.85
C ALA A 269 -25.39 19.01 -15.32
N GLU A 270 -24.93 17.98 -14.60
CA GLU A 270 -24.74 18.00 -13.15
C GLU A 270 -23.73 19.06 -12.73
N TRP A 271 -22.59 19.18 -13.43
CA TRP A 271 -21.56 20.18 -13.13
C TRP A 271 -22.09 21.62 -13.28
N LEU A 272 -22.85 21.89 -14.34
CA LEU A 272 -23.50 23.20 -14.54
C LEU A 272 -24.54 23.50 -13.46
N SER A 273 -25.27 22.49 -12.99
CA SER A 273 -26.17 22.67 -11.84
C SER A 273 -25.39 22.94 -10.55
N TYR A 274 -24.24 22.29 -10.38
CA TYR A 274 -23.37 22.50 -9.22
C TYR A 274 -22.72 23.88 -9.22
N SER A 275 -22.29 24.42 -10.36
CA SER A 275 -21.68 25.76 -10.41
C SER A 275 -22.64 26.88 -9.97
N LEU A 276 -23.94 26.65 -10.12
CA LEU A 276 -25.01 27.59 -9.70
C LEU A 276 -25.58 27.32 -8.31
N GLU A 277 -25.18 26.23 -7.64
CA GLU A 277 -25.65 25.87 -6.31
C GLU A 277 -25.36 26.95 -5.24
N LYS A 278 -26.14 27.02 -4.17
CA LYS A 278 -25.71 27.80 -3.01
C LYS A 278 -24.90 26.91 -2.07
N ILE A 279 -23.60 27.17 -1.97
CA ILE A 279 -22.70 26.41 -1.10
C ILE A 279 -22.47 27.18 0.20
N ASP A 280 -22.54 26.46 1.32
CA ASP A 280 -22.24 26.98 2.64
C ASP A 280 -20.73 27.25 2.76
N GLU A 281 -20.38 28.48 3.15
CA GLU A 281 -18.98 28.91 3.28
C GLU A 281 -18.21 28.08 4.32
N SER A 282 -18.89 27.53 5.34
CA SER A 282 -18.30 26.64 6.35
C SER A 282 -17.81 25.30 5.77
N TRP A 283 -18.25 24.94 4.57
CA TRP A 283 -17.77 23.75 3.85
C TRP A 283 -16.42 24.00 3.17
N ILE A 284 -16.06 25.27 2.97
CA ILE A 284 -14.82 25.71 2.30
C ILE A 284 -13.82 26.20 3.35
N ILE A 285 -14.25 27.07 4.26
CA ILE A 285 -13.41 27.71 5.26
C ILE A 285 -13.61 27.02 6.62
N LYS A 286 -12.53 26.47 7.17
CA LYS A 286 -12.51 25.84 8.49
C LYS A 286 -12.44 26.87 9.61
N ARG A 287 -11.58 27.88 9.46
CA ARG A 287 -11.49 29.05 10.35
C ARG A 287 -10.66 30.16 9.73
N SER A 288 -10.88 31.39 10.20
CA SER A 288 -9.92 32.49 10.04
C SER A 288 -9.03 32.60 11.28
N TYR A 289 -7.77 32.98 11.09
CA TYR A 289 -6.82 33.22 12.17
C TYR A 289 -5.82 34.31 11.78
N GLN A 290 -5.16 34.91 12.76
CA GLN A 290 -4.04 35.83 12.50
C GLN A 290 -2.71 35.08 12.61
N ASP A 291 -1.83 35.24 11.62
CA ASP A 291 -0.47 34.72 11.69
C ASP A 291 0.39 35.53 12.68
N SER A 292 1.65 35.10 12.86
CA SER A 292 2.60 35.78 13.76
C SER A 292 2.86 37.25 13.39
N ASP A 293 2.58 37.63 12.15
CA ASP A 293 2.75 38.99 11.63
C ASP A 293 1.44 39.80 11.69
N GLY A 294 0.38 39.27 12.30
CA GLY A 294 -0.92 39.91 12.42
C GLY A 294 -1.74 39.90 11.13
N LYS A 295 -1.34 39.15 10.10
CA LYS A 295 -2.11 39.04 8.85
C LYS A 295 -3.21 38.02 9.02
N GLU A 296 -4.41 38.37 8.57
CA GLU A 296 -5.52 37.44 8.50
C GLU A 296 -5.24 36.34 7.46
N ARG A 297 -5.40 35.10 7.90
CA ARG A 297 -5.22 33.88 7.12
C ARG A 297 -6.47 33.04 7.24
N LEU A 298 -6.78 32.34 6.16
CA LEU A 298 -7.88 31.37 6.12
C LEU A 298 -7.27 29.98 6.16
N GLU A 299 -7.79 29.14 7.07
CA GLU A 299 -7.58 27.71 7.04
C GLU A 299 -8.75 27.09 6.28
N TYR A 300 -8.47 26.40 5.19
CA TYR A 300 -9.48 25.74 4.36
C TYR A 300 -9.82 24.34 4.91
N GLN A 301 -11.03 23.89 4.63
CA GLN A 301 -11.44 22.51 4.87
C GLN A 301 -10.71 21.55 3.94
N ARG A 302 -10.62 20.29 4.34
CA ARG A 302 -10.14 19.23 3.44
C ARG A 302 -11.06 19.11 2.23
N ILE A 303 -10.48 18.83 1.07
CA ILE A 303 -11.24 18.75 -0.18
C ILE A 303 -12.28 17.61 -0.17
N ASP A 304 -12.00 16.50 0.50
CA ASP A 304 -12.95 15.40 0.64
C ASP A 304 -14.10 15.74 1.60
N PHE A 305 -13.86 16.56 2.62
CA PHE A 305 -14.93 17.10 3.46
C PHE A 305 -15.86 18.00 2.63
N TYR A 306 -15.29 18.92 1.85
CA TYR A 306 -16.03 19.78 0.94
C TYR A 306 -16.92 18.96 -0.01
N TRP A 307 -16.31 18.03 -0.77
CA TRP A 307 -17.04 17.22 -1.73
C TRP A 307 -18.05 16.29 -1.09
N ASN A 308 -17.78 15.72 0.10
CA ASN A 308 -18.79 14.90 0.79
C ASN A 308 -20.07 15.69 1.10
N ASN A 309 -19.95 16.96 1.51
CA ASN A 309 -21.12 17.81 1.74
C ASN A 309 -21.84 18.14 0.42
N VAL A 310 -21.11 18.56 -0.63
CA VAL A 310 -21.69 18.83 -1.97
C VAL A 310 -22.44 17.62 -2.53
N LEU A 311 -21.81 16.44 -2.48
CA LEU A 311 -22.36 15.21 -3.06
C LEU A 311 -23.52 14.63 -2.23
N SER A 312 -23.67 15.06 -0.98
CA SER A 312 -24.80 14.70 -0.11
C SER A 312 -26.06 15.54 -0.35
N ILE A 313 -25.99 16.58 -1.19
CA ILE A 313 -27.16 17.39 -1.54
C ILE A 313 -28.21 16.50 -2.21
N LEU A 314 -29.43 16.57 -1.69
CA LEU A 314 -30.57 15.82 -2.20
C LEU A 314 -31.48 16.72 -3.04
N ARG A 315 -32.15 16.12 -4.01
CA ARG A 315 -33.29 16.71 -4.70
C ARG A 315 -34.50 16.72 -3.76
N ASN A 316 -35.53 17.49 -4.11
CA ASN A 316 -36.80 17.48 -3.39
C ASN A 316 -37.45 16.08 -3.33
N SER A 317 -37.09 15.17 -4.25
CA SER A 317 -37.52 13.77 -4.24
C SER A 317 -36.78 12.87 -3.23
N GLY A 318 -35.78 13.39 -2.51
CA GLY A 318 -34.92 12.63 -1.59
C GLY A 318 -33.80 11.84 -2.28
N GLN A 319 -33.70 11.88 -3.60
CA GLN A 319 -32.60 11.27 -4.36
C GLN A 319 -31.37 12.17 -4.41
N SER A 320 -30.18 11.59 -4.59
CA SER A 320 -28.95 12.37 -4.79
C SER A 320 -29.11 13.34 -5.96
N LYS A 321 -28.68 14.59 -5.76
CA LYS A 321 -28.74 15.62 -6.80
C LYS A 321 -27.69 15.38 -7.89
N TYR A 322 -26.52 14.87 -7.50
CA TYR A 322 -25.33 14.72 -8.34
C TYR A 322 -24.79 13.28 -8.37
N PRO A 323 -25.57 12.28 -8.82
CA PRO A 323 -25.15 10.88 -8.79
C PRO A 323 -23.94 10.60 -9.68
N THR A 324 -23.84 11.22 -10.85
CA THR A 324 -22.74 11.00 -11.80
C THR A 324 -21.45 11.66 -11.31
N MET A 325 -21.54 12.89 -10.79
CA MET A 325 -20.42 13.53 -10.12
C MET A 325 -19.99 12.75 -8.87
N THR A 326 -20.92 12.19 -8.10
CA THR A 326 -20.59 11.38 -6.92
C THR A 326 -19.71 10.21 -7.30
N LYS A 327 -20.08 9.51 -8.38
CA LYS A 327 -19.33 8.40 -8.96
C LYS A 327 -17.94 8.87 -9.40
N LEU A 328 -17.84 9.93 -10.20
CA LEU A 328 -16.55 10.41 -10.70
C LEU A 328 -15.63 10.91 -9.58
N ILE A 329 -16.10 11.85 -8.76
CA ILE A 329 -15.27 12.62 -7.82
C ILE A 329 -14.74 11.71 -6.70
N LYS A 330 -15.56 10.78 -6.18
CA LYS A 330 -15.06 9.82 -5.18
C LYS A 330 -13.90 8.98 -5.73
N ASN A 331 -13.98 8.55 -6.98
CA ASN A 331 -12.92 7.76 -7.61
C ASN A 331 -11.69 8.61 -7.98
N VAL A 332 -11.86 9.89 -8.31
CA VAL A 332 -10.71 10.81 -8.55
C VAL A 332 -9.99 11.17 -7.24
N LEU A 333 -10.72 11.39 -6.15
CA LEU A 333 -10.13 11.77 -4.86
C LEU A 333 -9.33 10.65 -4.18
N ILE A 334 -9.55 9.38 -4.55
CA ILE A 334 -8.74 8.25 -4.03
C ILE A 334 -7.44 8.03 -4.81
N ILE A 335 -7.23 8.75 -5.91
CA ILE A 335 -6.01 8.65 -6.71
C ILE A 335 -4.81 9.06 -5.84
N SER A 336 -3.81 8.19 -5.79
CA SER A 336 -2.56 8.48 -5.11
C SER A 336 -1.85 9.65 -5.80
N HIS A 337 -1.48 10.64 -4.99
CA HIS A 337 -0.78 11.85 -5.41
C HIS A 337 0.66 11.86 -4.87
N GLY A 338 1.23 10.67 -4.64
CA GLY A 338 2.63 10.48 -4.23
C GLY A 338 2.84 9.27 -3.34
N ASN A 339 4.09 8.78 -3.27
CA ASN A 339 4.43 7.59 -2.47
C ASN A 339 4.57 7.84 -0.96
N ALA A 340 4.38 9.08 -0.51
CA ALA A 340 4.56 9.42 0.90
C ALA A 340 3.51 8.79 1.83
N ASP A 341 2.34 8.38 1.33
CA ASP A 341 1.39 7.59 2.11
C ASP A 341 1.93 6.17 2.31
N ALA A 342 2.43 5.51 1.26
CA ALA A 342 3.09 4.21 1.34
C ALA A 342 4.32 4.24 2.27
N GLU A 343 5.24 5.21 2.10
CA GLU A 343 6.43 5.36 2.96
C GLU A 343 6.07 5.56 4.45
N ARG A 344 4.98 6.29 4.73
CA ARG A 344 4.48 6.46 6.10
C ARG A 344 3.99 5.13 6.68
N GLU A 345 3.39 4.28 5.87
CA GLU A 345 2.98 2.94 6.29
C GLU A 345 4.18 2.04 6.59
N PHE A 346 5.25 2.13 5.82
CA PHE A 346 6.50 1.41 6.13
C PHE A 346 7.15 1.89 7.44
N SER A 347 7.10 3.19 7.76
CA SER A 347 7.57 3.69 9.07
C SER A 347 6.78 3.10 10.24
N ILE A 348 5.49 2.79 10.08
CA ILE A 348 4.71 2.10 11.10
C ILE A 348 5.24 0.68 11.28
N ASN A 349 5.59 -0.01 10.20
CA ASN A 349 6.17 -1.35 10.25
C ASN A 349 7.52 -1.38 10.99
N GLN A 350 8.36 -0.35 10.84
CA GLN A 350 9.60 -0.20 11.62
C GLN A 350 9.32 -0.14 13.14
N ASN A 351 8.18 0.43 13.56
CA ASN A 351 7.77 0.46 14.96
C ASN A 351 7.15 -0.85 15.44
N ILE A 352 6.61 -1.68 14.54
CA ILE A 352 6.04 -3.00 14.85
C ILE A 352 7.15 -4.05 14.97
N VAL A 353 8.09 -4.05 14.04
CA VAL A 353 9.24 -4.96 14.00
C VAL A 353 10.50 -4.23 14.46
N THR A 354 10.67 -4.19 15.78
CA THR A 354 11.85 -3.60 16.43
C THR A 354 12.94 -4.65 16.68
N ASP A 355 14.16 -4.23 17.02
CA ASP A 355 15.27 -5.13 17.38
C ASP A 355 14.93 -6.07 18.55
N ASN A 356 14.01 -5.65 19.43
CA ASN A 356 13.49 -6.45 20.54
C ASN A 356 12.32 -7.38 20.14
N ARG A 357 11.83 -7.30 18.89
CA ARG A 357 10.69 -8.05 18.32
C ARG A 357 11.02 -8.76 17.01
N THR A 358 12.27 -9.20 16.84
CA THR A 358 12.80 -9.86 15.63
C THR A 358 12.19 -11.24 15.29
N LEU A 359 11.34 -11.80 16.17
CA LEU A 359 10.78 -13.17 16.03
C LEU A 359 9.27 -13.21 15.73
N LEU A 360 8.66 -12.11 15.28
CA LEU A 360 7.25 -12.11 14.87
C LEU A 360 7.06 -12.93 13.58
N SER A 361 6.06 -13.82 13.57
CA SER A 361 5.63 -14.45 12.30
C SER A 361 4.90 -13.44 11.43
N GLU A 362 4.93 -13.65 10.12
CA GLU A 362 4.13 -12.91 9.12
C GLU A 362 2.68 -12.71 9.56
N LYS A 363 1.99 -13.79 9.97
CA LYS A 363 0.61 -13.70 10.48
C LYS A 363 0.45 -12.78 11.70
N SER A 364 1.46 -12.68 12.55
CA SER A 364 1.46 -11.78 13.70
C SER A 364 1.69 -10.33 13.28
N ILE A 365 2.54 -10.10 12.27
CA ILE A 365 2.77 -8.79 11.67
C ILE A 365 1.48 -8.31 11.00
N ASN A 366 0.90 -9.12 10.11
CA ASN A 366 -0.37 -8.82 9.43
C ASN A 366 -1.48 -8.55 10.46
N GLY A 367 -1.59 -9.39 11.50
CA GLY A 367 -2.59 -9.17 12.53
C GLY A 367 -2.39 -7.87 13.34
N LEU A 368 -1.14 -7.50 13.63
CA LEU A 368 -0.83 -6.21 14.26
C LEU A 368 -1.15 -5.04 13.33
N ARG A 369 -0.78 -5.16 12.04
CA ARG A 369 -1.02 -4.16 11.00
C ARG A 369 -2.52 -3.90 10.82
N SER A 370 -3.32 -4.93 10.57
CA SER A 370 -4.78 -4.80 10.42
C SER A 370 -5.43 -4.22 11.67
N THR A 371 -4.97 -4.60 12.87
CA THR A 371 -5.49 -4.03 14.13
C THR A 371 -5.13 -2.56 14.28
N TYR A 372 -3.88 -2.19 13.94
CA TYR A 372 -3.42 -0.81 13.99
C TYR A 372 -4.20 0.07 13.01
N ASP A 373 -4.37 -0.39 11.77
CA ASP A 373 -5.08 0.34 10.73
C ASP A 373 -6.56 0.52 11.10
N ALA A 374 -7.20 -0.50 11.69
CA ALA A 374 -8.56 -0.39 12.20
C ALA A 374 -8.71 0.62 13.35
N VAL A 375 -7.75 0.71 14.28
CA VAL A 375 -7.75 1.75 15.33
C VAL A 375 -7.57 3.13 14.71
N ARG A 376 -6.79 3.24 13.64
CA ARG A 376 -6.56 4.50 12.94
C ARG A 376 -7.80 4.96 12.17
N SER A 377 -8.44 4.06 11.42
CA SER A 377 -9.63 4.37 10.63
C SER A 377 -10.87 4.59 11.52
N HIS A 378 -11.20 3.61 12.37
CA HIS A 378 -12.44 3.61 13.15
C HIS A 378 -12.33 4.33 14.48
N GLY A 379 -11.11 4.46 15.04
CA GLY A 379 -10.86 5.15 16.32
C GLY A 379 -10.25 6.54 16.17
N SER A 380 -10.15 7.08 14.95
CA SER A 380 -9.43 8.34 14.66
C SER A 380 -8.02 8.38 15.26
N GLY A 381 -7.32 7.25 15.22
CA GLY A 381 -5.98 7.08 15.81
C GLY A 381 -5.95 6.87 17.32
N SER A 382 -7.10 6.72 17.96
CA SER A 382 -7.24 6.50 19.41
C SER A 382 -8.06 5.25 19.71
N ALA A 383 -7.43 4.25 20.32
CA ALA A 383 -8.09 2.96 20.59
C ALA A 383 -9.33 3.07 21.50
N HIS A 384 -9.39 4.07 22.40
CA HIS A 384 -10.55 4.29 23.27
C HIS A 384 -11.78 4.86 22.55
N LYS A 385 -11.61 5.41 21.34
CA LYS A 385 -12.71 5.91 20.51
C LYS A 385 -13.26 4.85 19.56
N MET A 386 -12.58 3.71 19.47
CA MET A 386 -13.00 2.62 18.60
C MET A 386 -14.22 1.92 19.20
N SER A 387 -15.30 1.83 18.43
CA SER A 387 -16.48 1.06 18.84
C SER A 387 -16.16 -0.43 18.80
N ILE A 388 -16.27 -1.11 19.94
CA ILE A 388 -16.07 -2.55 20.04
C ILE A 388 -17.42 -3.25 19.85
N GLY A 389 -17.63 -3.84 18.67
CA GLY A 389 -18.83 -4.59 18.35
C GLY A 389 -18.83 -6.01 18.93
N ILE A 390 -20.02 -6.62 18.99
CA ILE A 390 -20.21 -8.01 19.46
C ILE A 390 -19.38 -8.98 18.61
N GLU A 391 -19.27 -8.76 17.30
CA GLU A 391 -18.47 -9.62 16.41
C GLU A 391 -16.97 -9.53 16.69
N THR A 392 -16.45 -8.34 17.00
CA THR A 392 -15.06 -8.17 17.42
C THR A 392 -14.77 -8.96 18.70
N ILE A 393 -15.68 -8.89 19.68
CA ILE A 393 -15.58 -9.64 20.95
C ILE A 393 -15.61 -11.15 20.68
N ARG A 394 -16.56 -11.63 19.87
CA ARG A 394 -16.67 -13.04 19.48
C ARG A 394 -15.42 -13.54 18.78
N SER A 395 -14.83 -12.73 17.90
CA SER A 395 -13.58 -13.07 17.21
C SER A 395 -12.43 -13.27 18.20
N VAL A 396 -12.26 -12.36 19.16
CA VAL A 396 -11.23 -12.49 20.21
C VAL A 396 -11.46 -13.72 21.09
N GLN A 397 -12.71 -13.99 21.48
CA GLN A 397 -13.06 -15.17 22.28
C GLN A 397 -12.76 -16.49 21.55
N ARG A 398 -12.96 -16.52 20.22
CA ARG A 398 -12.70 -17.69 19.37
C ARG A 398 -11.25 -17.83 18.91
N ALA A 399 -10.37 -16.86 19.17
CA ALA A 399 -8.99 -16.87 18.68
C ALA A 399 -8.23 -18.15 19.05
N ALA A 400 -8.44 -18.67 20.27
CA ALA A 400 -7.80 -19.92 20.71
C ALA A 400 -8.33 -21.17 20.00
N SER A 401 -9.63 -21.22 19.67
CA SER A 401 -10.22 -22.31 18.86
C SER A 401 -9.71 -22.24 17.43
N SER A 402 -9.72 -21.04 16.85
CA SER A 402 -9.28 -20.78 15.49
C SER A 402 -7.82 -21.21 15.27
N TYR A 403 -6.94 -20.91 16.23
CA TYR A 403 -5.57 -21.41 16.23
C TYR A 403 -5.48 -22.95 16.26
N LYS A 404 -6.29 -23.62 17.10
CA LYS A 404 -6.30 -25.09 17.17
C LYS A 404 -6.78 -25.72 15.87
N GLU A 405 -7.83 -25.17 15.27
CA GLU A 405 -8.37 -25.63 13.98
C GLU A 405 -7.34 -25.48 12.86
N GLU A 406 -6.66 -24.35 12.79
CA GLU A 406 -5.58 -24.14 11.82
C GLU A 406 -4.41 -25.11 12.03
N MET A 407 -4.02 -25.35 13.28
CA MET A 407 -2.99 -26.35 13.60
C MET A 407 -3.38 -27.75 13.13
N LEU A 408 -4.67 -28.12 13.25
CA LEU A 408 -5.17 -29.40 12.74
C LEU A 408 -5.13 -29.43 11.22
N ARG A 409 -5.56 -28.35 10.55
CA ARG A 409 -5.48 -28.22 9.08
C ARG A 409 -4.05 -28.33 8.57
N MET A 410 -3.10 -27.64 9.20
CA MET A 410 -1.69 -27.70 8.81
C MET A 410 -1.11 -29.11 8.98
N LYS A 411 -1.45 -29.81 10.07
CA LYS A 411 -1.02 -31.21 10.25
C LYS A 411 -1.59 -32.13 9.18
N ALA A 412 -2.86 -31.97 8.83
CA ALA A 412 -3.50 -32.74 7.76
C ALA A 412 -2.86 -32.46 6.40
N LEU A 413 -2.56 -31.20 6.09
CA LEU A 413 -1.88 -30.80 4.86
C LEU A 413 -0.49 -31.42 4.75
N VAL A 414 0.28 -31.40 5.84
CA VAL A 414 1.61 -32.02 5.86
C VAL A 414 1.53 -33.53 5.66
N ALA A 415 0.59 -34.21 6.32
CA ALA A 415 0.39 -35.64 6.14
C ALA A 415 0.00 -35.99 4.69
N ALA A 416 -0.87 -35.18 4.06
CA ALA A 416 -1.23 -35.35 2.66
C ALA A 416 -0.01 -35.14 1.74
N ASN A 417 0.78 -34.09 1.97
CA ASN A 417 1.98 -33.81 1.17
C ASN A 417 3.05 -34.90 1.34
N GLU A 418 3.23 -35.44 2.55
CA GLU A 418 4.11 -36.60 2.77
C GLU A 418 3.64 -37.84 1.98
N GLN A 419 2.33 -38.06 1.89
CA GLN A 419 1.78 -39.18 1.14
C GLN A 419 1.96 -39.00 -0.37
N GLU A 420 1.71 -37.81 -0.89
CA GLU A 420 1.95 -37.46 -2.30
C GLU A 420 3.43 -37.57 -2.66
N ASN A 421 4.32 -37.04 -1.82
CA ASN A 421 5.76 -37.14 -2.01
C ASN A 421 6.26 -38.59 -2.00
N LYS A 422 5.72 -39.45 -1.12
CA LYS A 422 6.03 -40.90 -1.15
C LYS A 422 5.61 -41.55 -2.46
N GLN A 423 4.47 -41.17 -3.03
CA GLN A 423 4.03 -41.67 -4.33
C GLN A 423 4.98 -41.20 -5.46
N LEU A 424 5.35 -39.91 -5.46
CA LEU A 424 6.28 -39.35 -6.44
C LEU A 424 7.68 -39.96 -6.35
N GLN A 425 8.20 -40.18 -5.14
CA GLN A 425 9.47 -40.88 -4.91
C GLN A 425 9.43 -42.31 -5.44
N LYS A 426 8.31 -43.04 -5.25
CA LYS A 426 8.15 -44.39 -5.81
C LYS A 426 8.18 -44.38 -7.34
N VAL A 427 7.55 -43.39 -7.98
CA VAL A 427 7.60 -43.23 -9.44
C VAL A 427 9.02 -42.92 -9.92
N ALA A 428 9.72 -42.01 -9.23
CA ALA A 428 11.11 -41.66 -9.55
C ALA A 428 12.02 -42.90 -9.42
N GLN A 429 11.85 -43.70 -8.38
CA GLN A 429 12.60 -44.94 -8.17
C GLN A 429 12.35 -45.96 -9.29
N LEU A 430 11.09 -46.17 -9.70
CA LEU A 430 10.76 -47.06 -10.82
C LEU A 430 11.40 -46.61 -12.14
N LEU A 431 11.48 -45.30 -12.40
CA LEU A 431 12.17 -44.76 -13.59
C LEU A 431 13.68 -45.03 -13.55
N ILE A 432 14.31 -44.89 -12.38
CA ILE A 432 15.73 -45.17 -12.18
C ILE A 432 15.99 -46.67 -12.33
N GLU A 433 15.16 -47.53 -11.74
CA GLU A 433 15.29 -48.99 -11.84
C GLU A 433 15.14 -49.47 -13.30
N GLU A 434 14.11 -49.00 -14.01
CA GLU A 434 13.91 -49.35 -15.41
C GLU A 434 15.03 -48.79 -16.31
N GLY A 435 15.47 -47.56 -16.06
CA GLY A 435 16.61 -46.96 -16.76
C GLY A 435 17.90 -47.76 -16.52
N THR A 436 18.17 -48.19 -15.29
CA THR A 436 19.34 -49.01 -14.95
C THR A 436 19.29 -50.37 -15.64
N ARG A 437 18.12 -51.03 -15.61
CA ARG A 437 17.89 -52.31 -16.29
C ARG A 437 18.10 -52.20 -17.81
N ARG A 438 17.59 -51.13 -18.43
CA ARG A 438 17.82 -50.86 -19.86
C ARG A 438 19.29 -50.59 -20.15
N LEU A 439 19.96 -49.83 -19.30
CA LEU A 439 21.38 -49.54 -19.44
C LEU A 439 22.21 -50.84 -19.43
N GLU A 440 21.99 -51.73 -18.48
CA GLU A 440 22.67 -53.03 -18.40
C GLU A 440 22.45 -53.88 -19.66
N ASN A 441 21.23 -53.91 -20.19
CA ASN A 441 20.91 -54.64 -21.41
C ASN A 441 21.54 -54.02 -22.66
N SER A 442 21.53 -52.68 -22.75
CA SER A 442 22.15 -51.95 -23.86
C SER A 442 23.67 -52.14 -23.90
N LEU A 443 24.33 -52.20 -22.74
CA LEU A 443 25.76 -52.49 -22.61
C LEU A 443 26.09 -53.90 -23.09
N LYS A 444 25.26 -54.89 -22.76
CA LYS A 444 25.41 -56.27 -23.27
C LYS A 444 25.25 -56.36 -24.79
N LYS A 445 24.33 -55.56 -25.35
CA LYS A 445 24.02 -55.56 -26.80
C LYS A 445 24.87 -54.58 -27.61
N ARG A 446 25.67 -53.72 -26.97
CA ARG A 446 26.40 -52.60 -27.58
C ARG A 446 25.50 -51.64 -28.37
N ASP A 447 24.27 -51.44 -27.88
CA ASP A 447 23.30 -50.52 -28.49
C ASP A 447 23.41 -49.13 -27.85
N LEU A 448 24.05 -48.21 -28.57
CA LEU A 448 24.27 -46.84 -28.08
C LEU A 448 22.96 -46.04 -27.97
N THR A 449 21.96 -46.34 -28.80
CA THR A 449 20.69 -45.61 -28.84
C THR A 449 19.81 -45.98 -27.65
N ASP A 450 19.75 -47.26 -27.30
CA ASP A 450 19.03 -47.74 -26.12
C ASP A 450 19.74 -47.30 -24.82
N ALA A 451 21.07 -47.20 -24.84
CA ALA A 451 21.85 -46.63 -23.73
C ALA A 451 21.54 -45.14 -23.48
N GLN A 452 21.35 -44.35 -24.55
CA GLN A 452 20.93 -42.95 -24.42
C GLN A 452 19.50 -42.81 -23.86
N ALA A 453 18.58 -43.67 -24.30
CA ALA A 453 17.21 -43.69 -23.75
C ALA A 453 17.20 -44.10 -22.27
N ALA A 454 18.03 -45.08 -21.89
CA ALA A 454 18.23 -45.50 -20.51
C ALA A 454 18.78 -44.36 -19.63
N HIS A 455 19.80 -43.64 -20.12
CA HIS A 455 20.36 -42.49 -19.42
C HIS A 455 19.33 -41.36 -19.24
N ALA A 456 18.49 -41.09 -20.25
CA ALA A 456 17.41 -40.11 -20.14
C ALA A 456 16.40 -40.48 -19.04
N LEU A 457 16.00 -41.75 -18.93
CA LEU A 457 15.10 -42.23 -17.87
C LEU A 457 15.70 -42.06 -16.47
N ILE A 458 16.98 -42.42 -16.30
CA ILE A 458 17.70 -42.24 -15.02
C ILE A 458 17.78 -40.76 -14.67
N LYS A 459 18.12 -39.91 -15.66
CA LYS A 459 18.20 -38.46 -15.46
C LYS A 459 16.85 -37.88 -15.03
N THR A 460 15.77 -38.19 -15.75
CA THR A 460 14.41 -37.74 -15.39
C THR A 460 13.98 -38.26 -14.02
N GLY A 461 14.31 -39.51 -13.68
CA GLY A 461 14.06 -40.07 -12.35
C GLY A 461 14.81 -39.32 -11.24
N ASN A 462 16.10 -39.05 -11.43
CA ASN A 462 16.92 -38.27 -10.50
C ASN A 462 16.43 -36.82 -10.37
N ASP A 463 16.15 -36.12 -11.47
CA ASP A 463 15.65 -34.74 -11.44
C ASP A 463 14.35 -34.67 -10.62
N LYS A 464 13.44 -35.63 -10.83
CA LYS A 464 12.19 -35.75 -10.09
C LYS A 464 12.42 -36.06 -8.61
N TRP A 465 13.30 -36.99 -8.27
CA TRP A 465 13.67 -37.32 -6.89
C TRP A 465 14.21 -36.11 -6.14
N THR A 466 15.11 -35.36 -6.78
CA THR A 466 15.77 -34.19 -6.19
C THR A 466 14.75 -33.09 -5.90
N SER A 467 13.90 -32.76 -6.87
CA SER A 467 12.82 -31.77 -6.71
C SER A 467 11.84 -32.14 -5.59
N THR A 468 11.38 -33.39 -5.52
CA THR A 468 10.48 -33.85 -4.45
C THR A 468 11.15 -33.81 -3.07
N SER A 469 12.44 -34.14 -2.98
CA SER A 469 13.19 -34.09 -1.73
C SER A 469 13.36 -32.66 -1.20
N GLU A 470 13.57 -31.68 -2.09
CA GLU A 470 13.65 -30.26 -1.73
C GLU A 470 12.30 -29.72 -1.22
N GLU A 471 11.19 -30.07 -1.87
CA GLU A 471 9.85 -29.67 -1.43
C GLU A 471 9.52 -30.24 -0.05
N MET A 472 9.77 -31.54 0.17
CA MET A 472 9.56 -32.18 1.46
C MET A 472 10.38 -31.53 2.58
N SER A 473 11.64 -31.16 2.30
CA SER A 473 12.50 -30.44 3.25
C SER A 473 11.90 -29.08 3.65
N LYS A 474 11.43 -28.28 2.67
CA LYS A 474 10.76 -26.99 2.92
C LYS A 474 9.49 -27.16 3.76
N THR A 475 8.69 -28.20 3.51
CA THR A 475 7.47 -28.48 4.29
C THR A 475 7.80 -28.91 5.73
N MET A 476 8.79 -29.79 5.93
CA MET A 476 9.23 -30.23 7.25
C MET A 476 9.81 -29.07 8.07
N GLU A 477 10.55 -28.16 7.44
CA GLU A 477 11.10 -26.98 8.10
C GLU A 477 9.98 -26.05 8.62
N LYS A 478 8.92 -25.83 7.82
CA LYS A 478 7.72 -25.09 8.26
C LYS A 478 7.06 -25.76 9.48
N LEU A 479 6.88 -27.08 9.44
CA LEU A 479 6.28 -27.83 10.56
C LEU A 479 7.15 -27.77 11.83
N SER A 480 8.47 -27.91 11.70
CA SER A 480 9.43 -27.83 12.80
C SER A 480 9.36 -26.47 13.51
N LYS A 481 9.33 -25.37 12.75
CA LYS A 481 9.16 -24.01 13.29
C LYS A 481 7.86 -23.84 14.08
N ILE A 482 6.78 -24.47 13.60
CA ILE A 482 5.48 -24.47 14.26
C ILE A 482 5.50 -25.35 15.54
N GLN A 483 6.12 -26.53 15.49
CA GLN A 483 6.23 -27.44 16.62
C GLN A 483 7.12 -26.89 17.74
N GLN A 484 8.23 -26.21 17.42
CA GLN A 484 9.06 -25.51 18.40
C GLN A 484 8.28 -24.42 19.16
N LYS A 485 7.39 -23.69 18.47
CA LYS A 485 6.50 -22.72 19.13
C LYS A 485 5.56 -23.41 20.12
N ARG A 486 5.06 -24.61 19.77
CA ARG A 486 4.19 -25.42 20.63
C ARG A 486 4.92 -25.97 21.86
N THR A 487 6.09 -26.58 21.71
CA THR A 487 6.86 -27.10 22.86
C THR A 487 7.27 -26.00 23.82
N ARG A 488 7.62 -24.81 23.31
CA ARG A 488 7.85 -23.63 24.18
C ARG A 488 6.60 -23.20 24.94
N ALA A 489 5.44 -23.14 24.27
CA ALA A 489 4.18 -22.81 24.91
C ALA A 489 3.75 -23.84 25.96
N GLU A 490 3.90 -25.14 25.69
CA GLU A 490 3.59 -26.24 26.61
C GLU A 490 4.56 -26.25 27.81
N HIS A 491 5.84 -25.96 27.58
CA HIS A 491 6.85 -25.87 28.64
C HIS A 491 6.61 -24.68 29.57
N GLU A 492 6.21 -23.51 29.03
CA GLU A 492 5.80 -22.36 29.83
C GLU A 492 4.52 -22.65 30.64
N GLN A 493 3.54 -23.36 30.06
CA GLN A 493 2.31 -23.77 30.75
C GLN A 493 2.59 -24.77 31.88
N SER A 494 3.51 -25.71 31.65
CA SER A 494 3.94 -26.70 32.66
C SER A 494 4.68 -26.05 33.83
N LYS A 495 5.63 -25.13 33.55
CA LYS A 495 6.32 -24.35 34.59
C LYS A 495 5.35 -23.54 35.44
N LYS A 496 4.27 -23.01 34.87
CA LYS A 496 3.23 -22.29 35.62
C LYS A 496 2.36 -23.21 36.48
N LYS A 497 1.93 -24.36 35.97
CA LYS A 497 1.22 -25.36 36.78
C LYS A 497 2.06 -25.82 37.97
N GLN A 498 3.37 -26.01 37.78
CA GLN A 498 4.29 -26.33 38.88
C GLN A 498 4.41 -25.18 39.89
N LYS A 499 4.52 -23.92 39.44
CA LYS A 499 4.55 -22.76 40.34
C LYS A 499 3.25 -22.58 41.14
N LEU A 500 2.08 -22.77 40.51
CA LEU A 500 0.78 -22.71 41.19
C LEU A 500 0.58 -23.86 42.18
N ALA A 501 0.98 -25.08 41.82
CA ALA A 501 0.96 -26.23 42.73
C ALA A 501 1.89 -26.01 43.93
N HIS A 502 3.06 -25.40 43.72
CA HIS A 502 4.00 -25.08 44.79
C HIS A 502 3.42 -24.02 45.75
N GLN A 503 2.77 -22.98 45.20
CA GLN A 503 2.10 -21.94 46.00
C GLN A 503 0.90 -22.47 46.80
N GLN A 504 0.16 -23.45 46.26
CA GLN A 504 -0.95 -24.11 46.97
C GLN A 504 -0.45 -25.11 48.04
N SER A 505 0.73 -25.71 47.87
CA SER A 505 1.34 -26.58 48.90
C SER A 505 1.98 -25.84 50.07
N THR A 506 2.21 -24.53 49.94
CA THR A 506 2.82 -23.67 50.98
C THR A 506 1.81 -22.91 51.85
N ILE A 507 0.51 -23.20 51.74
CA ILE A 507 -0.50 -22.68 52.67
C ILE A 507 -0.52 -23.59 53.91
N PRO A 508 -0.15 -23.13 55.12
CA PRO A 508 -0.19 -23.95 56.31
C PRO A 508 -1.65 -24.33 56.63
N SER A 509 -1.91 -25.61 56.88
CA SER A 509 -3.18 -26.06 57.45
C SER A 509 -3.24 -25.62 58.90
N ASP A 510 -3.86 -24.47 59.16
CA ASP A 510 -4.23 -24.09 60.53
C ASP A 510 -5.31 -25.04 61.03
N LYS A 511 -4.86 -26.00 61.86
CA LYS A 511 -5.70 -26.72 62.80
C LYS A 511 -6.11 -25.74 63.90
N SER A 512 -7.34 -25.24 63.87
CA SER A 512 -8.01 -24.76 65.07
C SER A 512 -8.96 -25.84 65.58
N GLY A 513 -8.50 -26.61 66.56
CA GLY A 513 -9.35 -27.34 67.48
C GLY A 513 -9.30 -26.65 68.84
N ASN A 514 -10.39 -25.98 69.20
CA ASN A 514 -11.10 -26.03 70.49
C ASN A 514 -12.17 -24.94 70.53
#